data_AF-B1KR43-F1
#
_entry.id   AF-B1KR43-F1
#
_cell.length_a   1.000
_cell.length_b   1.000
_cell.length_c   1.000
_cell.angle_alpha   90.00
_cell.angle_beta   90.00
_cell.angle_gamma   90.00
#
_symmetry.space_group_name_H-M   'P 1'
#
loop_
_entity.id
_entity.type
_entity.pdbx_description
1 polymer ?
#
loop_
_entity_poly.entity_id
_entity_poly.type
_entity_poly.pdbx_seq_one_letter_code
_entity_poly.pdbx_strand_id
1 'polypeptide(L)'
;MKLTTLTCALSLALASISYAQASDKTIYLTFDDGPMNATPALIDTLDNAGIKATFYINAWHLDGIADENEDQALSALIQTLKSGHVVANHSYDHMVHNCVEEFGPTSGAECNATGDHQINSYQDPVYDASMFSENLTVLESYIPNIQSYPNYKAASLARLPYTNGWRSSGELKGDGLCATSDDFKPWEPGYVCDAENPSNSSKAGVEVSNILADKGYLIHGWDLDWAPENWGIPYPANSLTEAEAFLGYVDAALNACAPVTINPVNSKTQTFPCGDALHADKVIILTHDFLFEDAKRGQGATLNLPKLAKFIELALAAGYQFDTMDNYAPQWLSETSYQEGDYVTYNNAVFKAVSAHTSQNNWAPTASSNLWLKSTPSSVWTENVSYQAGESVTYMGQTYTVIADHVSQTLWAPDVSDTLFLAN
;
A
#
# COMPACT_ATOMS: atom_id res chain seq x y z
N MET A 1 41.19 63.98 30.81
CA MET A 1 40.35 63.18 29.89
C MET A 1 40.35 61.74 30.38
N LYS A 2 39.26 61.29 31.02
CA LYS A 2 39.03 59.88 31.35
C LYS A 2 37.93 59.38 30.42
N LEU A 3 38.26 58.46 29.53
CA LEU A 3 37.29 57.75 28.68
C LEU A 3 36.62 56.68 29.54
N THR A 4 35.31 56.77 29.70
CA THR A 4 34.44 55.70 30.18
C THR A 4 34.05 54.83 28.97
N THR A 5 34.54 53.60 28.93
CA THR A 5 34.08 52.55 28.02
C THR A 5 32.81 51.91 28.58
N LEU A 6 31.72 52.03 27.84
CA LEU A 6 30.44 51.35 28.11
C LEU A 6 30.47 50.00 27.38
N THR A 7 30.70 48.91 28.10
CA THR A 7 30.55 47.55 27.56
C THR A 7 29.07 47.16 27.59
N CYS A 8 28.45 47.14 26.43
CA CYS A 8 27.13 46.55 26.22
C CYS A 8 27.29 45.02 26.13
N ALA A 9 26.91 44.30 27.18
CA ALA A 9 26.89 42.84 27.17
C ALA A 9 25.63 42.37 26.46
N LEU A 10 25.78 41.92 25.21
CA LEU A 10 24.72 41.27 24.46
C LEU A 10 24.65 39.81 24.91
N SER A 11 23.73 39.48 25.82
CA SER A 11 23.40 38.10 26.18
C SER A 11 22.57 37.49 25.05
N LEU A 12 23.20 36.68 24.18
CA LEU A 12 22.46 35.79 23.29
C LEU A 12 21.82 34.70 24.15
N ALA A 13 20.50 34.77 24.31
CA ALA A 13 19.73 33.63 24.75
C ALA A 13 19.72 32.60 23.61
N LEU A 14 20.50 31.54 23.76
CA LEU A 14 20.36 30.33 22.96
C LEU A 14 19.00 29.71 23.31
N ALA A 15 17.97 30.03 22.54
CA ALA A 15 16.75 29.25 22.52
C ALA A 15 17.12 27.86 22.01
N SER A 16 17.18 26.89 22.93
CA SER A 16 17.21 25.48 22.57
C SER A 16 15.87 25.22 21.89
N ILE A 17 15.87 25.14 20.56
CA ILE A 17 14.77 24.52 19.83
C ILE A 17 14.78 23.08 20.30
N SER A 18 13.92 22.78 21.28
CA SER A 18 13.55 21.40 21.54
C SER A 18 12.83 20.97 20.28
N TYR A 19 13.51 20.23 19.41
CA TYR A 19 12.83 19.43 18.42
C TYR A 19 11.84 18.61 19.24
N ALA A 20 10.54 18.86 19.03
CA ALA A 20 9.55 17.89 19.41
C ALA A 20 10.04 16.60 18.76
N GLN A 21 10.39 15.62 19.57
CA GLN A 21 10.59 14.26 19.11
C GLN A 21 9.30 13.96 18.33
N ALA A 22 9.41 13.87 17.00
CA ALA A 22 8.27 13.48 16.17
C ALA A 22 7.70 12.21 16.80
N SER A 23 6.38 12.14 16.94
CA SER A 23 5.80 10.89 17.42
C SER A 23 6.23 9.77 16.50
N ASP A 24 6.79 8.71 17.08
CA ASP A 24 7.35 7.58 16.35
C ASP A 24 6.26 6.76 15.65
N LYS A 25 4.95 7.02 15.89
CA LYS A 25 3.84 6.17 15.44
C LYS A 25 2.99 6.82 14.33
N THR A 26 2.82 6.11 13.21
CA THR A 26 2.10 6.62 12.02
C THR A 26 0.97 5.68 11.58
N ILE A 27 -0.18 6.27 11.26
CA ILE A 27 -1.33 5.60 10.63
C ILE A 27 -1.35 5.96 9.14
N TYR A 28 -1.55 4.95 8.30
CA TYR A 28 -1.83 5.12 6.88
C TYR A 28 -3.29 4.74 6.64
N LEU A 29 -4.17 5.73 6.50
CA LEU A 29 -5.56 5.50 6.11
C LEU A 29 -5.62 5.24 4.60
N THR A 30 -6.10 4.05 4.26
CA THR A 30 -6.24 3.61 2.87
C THR A 30 -7.69 3.24 2.56
N PHE A 31 -8.18 3.70 1.42
CA PHE A 31 -9.54 3.50 0.95
C PHE A 31 -9.51 2.78 -0.39
N ASP A 32 -10.16 1.63 -0.47
CA ASP A 32 -10.21 0.80 -1.68
C ASP A 32 -11.57 0.95 -2.38
N ASP A 33 -11.60 0.54 -3.64
CA ASP A 33 -12.78 0.42 -4.52
C ASP A 33 -13.38 1.73 -5.04
N GLY A 34 -12.83 2.89 -4.67
CA GLY A 34 -13.23 4.17 -5.26
C GLY A 34 -12.83 4.30 -6.75
N PRO A 35 -13.25 5.38 -7.44
CA PRO A 35 -14.03 6.50 -6.95
C PRO A 35 -15.53 6.31 -7.18
N MET A 36 -16.36 6.80 -6.27
CA MET A 36 -17.82 6.70 -6.35
C MET A 36 -18.49 7.90 -5.68
N ASN A 37 -19.83 7.91 -5.59
CA ASN A 37 -20.58 9.02 -4.99
C ASN A 37 -20.36 9.17 -3.47
N ALA A 38 -19.87 8.12 -2.80
CA ALA A 38 -19.49 8.16 -1.39
C ALA A 38 -18.19 8.96 -1.14
N THR A 39 -17.27 8.92 -2.12
CA THR A 39 -15.91 9.46 -2.01
C THR A 39 -15.84 10.96 -1.68
N PRO A 40 -16.66 11.87 -2.26
CA PRO A 40 -16.59 13.30 -1.94
C PRO A 40 -16.76 13.63 -0.46
N ALA A 41 -17.72 13.00 0.22
CA ALA A 41 -17.98 13.25 1.64
C ALA A 41 -16.87 12.69 2.55
N LEU A 42 -16.22 11.61 2.12
CA LEU A 42 -15.01 11.09 2.75
C LEU A 42 -13.86 12.10 2.64
N ILE A 43 -13.58 12.60 1.43
CA ILE A 43 -12.54 13.62 1.21
C ILE A 43 -12.80 14.85 2.07
N ASP A 44 -14.04 15.36 2.08
CA ASP A 44 -14.40 16.51 2.92
C ASP A 44 -14.13 16.23 4.42
N THR A 45 -14.40 15.02 4.89
CA THR A 45 -14.13 14.62 6.27
C THR A 45 -12.64 14.61 6.59
N LEU A 46 -11.82 14.05 5.69
CA LEU A 46 -10.37 14.01 5.82
C LEU A 46 -9.75 15.41 5.75
N ASP A 47 -10.20 16.24 4.81
CA ASP A 47 -9.74 17.63 4.62
C ASP A 47 -10.10 18.51 5.81
N ASN A 48 -11.32 18.36 6.36
CA ASN A 48 -11.74 19.07 7.57
C ASN A 48 -10.90 18.68 8.80
N ALA A 49 -10.42 17.43 8.85
CA ALA A 49 -9.51 16.96 9.89
C ALA A 49 -8.03 17.32 9.62
N GLY A 50 -7.72 17.88 8.44
CA GLY A 50 -6.38 18.33 8.07
C GLY A 50 -5.39 17.19 7.78
N ILE A 51 -5.87 15.99 7.42
CA ILE A 51 -5.03 14.83 7.11
C ILE A 51 -5.08 14.46 5.62
N LYS A 52 -4.16 13.60 5.19
CA LYS A 52 -4.18 12.96 3.86
C LYS A 52 -4.28 11.45 4.01
N ALA A 53 -4.72 10.82 2.92
CA ALA A 53 -5.01 9.39 2.84
C ALA A 53 -4.64 8.88 1.44
N THR A 54 -4.62 7.57 1.25
CA THR A 54 -4.37 6.93 -0.05
C THR A 54 -5.63 6.22 -0.52
N PHE A 55 -6.02 6.46 -1.78
CA PHE A 55 -7.16 5.81 -2.42
C PHE A 55 -6.64 4.84 -3.47
N TYR A 56 -6.91 3.55 -3.33
CA TYR A 56 -6.64 2.53 -4.34
C TYR A 56 -7.86 2.44 -5.24
N ILE A 57 -7.69 2.86 -6.50
CA ILE A 57 -8.80 3.14 -7.42
C ILE A 57 -9.05 2.01 -8.41
N ASN A 58 -10.32 1.72 -8.68
CA ASN A 58 -10.80 0.97 -9.84
C ASN A 58 -11.47 1.90 -10.87
N ALA A 59 -10.91 2.02 -12.06
CA ALA A 59 -11.41 2.99 -13.05
C ALA A 59 -12.70 2.57 -13.76
N TRP A 60 -13.16 1.32 -13.64
CA TRP A 60 -14.44 0.89 -14.19
C TRP A 60 -15.66 1.66 -13.65
N HIS A 61 -15.55 2.30 -12.48
CA HIS A 61 -16.56 3.22 -11.93
C HIS A 61 -16.73 4.46 -12.84
N LEU A 62 -15.67 4.89 -13.53
CA LEU A 62 -15.74 6.00 -14.48
C LEU A 62 -16.56 5.63 -15.72
N ASP A 63 -16.55 4.35 -16.09
CA ASP A 63 -17.34 3.81 -17.21
C ASP A 63 -18.78 3.48 -16.82
N GLY A 64 -19.13 3.54 -15.53
CA GLY A 64 -20.49 3.33 -15.05
C GLY A 64 -20.95 1.87 -15.05
N ILE A 65 -20.02 0.92 -14.87
CA ILE A 65 -20.28 -0.53 -14.98
C ILE A 65 -19.98 -1.33 -13.70
N ALA A 66 -19.73 -0.65 -12.58
CA ALA A 66 -19.20 -1.27 -11.37
C ALA A 66 -20.27 -1.54 -10.28
N ASP A 67 -21.54 -1.31 -10.61
CA ASP A 67 -22.70 -1.59 -9.76
C ASP A 67 -22.73 -0.78 -8.44
N GLU A 68 -22.14 0.41 -8.42
CA GLU A 68 -22.26 1.37 -7.31
C GLU A 68 -22.95 2.68 -7.74
N ASN A 69 -23.24 3.54 -6.77
CA ASN A 69 -23.65 4.92 -7.08
C ASN A 69 -22.42 5.69 -7.56
N GLU A 70 -22.27 5.88 -8.86
CA GLU A 70 -20.99 6.31 -9.45
C GLU A 70 -21.11 7.40 -10.53
N ASP A 71 -22.26 8.04 -10.67
CA ASP A 71 -22.43 9.18 -11.58
C ASP A 71 -21.54 10.38 -11.23
N GLN A 72 -20.95 10.41 -10.02
CA GLN A 72 -19.96 11.39 -9.57
C GLN A 72 -18.52 10.87 -9.53
N ALA A 73 -18.23 9.67 -10.04
CA ALA A 73 -16.91 9.04 -9.99
C ALA A 73 -15.78 9.95 -10.53
N LEU A 74 -16.01 10.63 -11.67
CA LEU A 74 -15.04 11.55 -12.23
C LEU A 74 -14.80 12.79 -11.33
N SER A 75 -15.88 13.39 -10.80
CA SER A 75 -15.74 14.52 -9.88
C SER A 75 -15.06 14.14 -8.57
N ALA A 76 -15.36 12.95 -8.05
CA ALA A 76 -14.72 12.38 -6.88
C ALA A 76 -13.22 12.22 -7.10
N LEU A 77 -12.80 11.58 -8.20
CA LEU A 77 -11.39 11.42 -8.55
C LEU A 77 -10.65 12.76 -8.68
N ILE A 78 -11.26 13.75 -9.35
CA ILE A 78 -10.70 15.09 -9.47
C ILE A 78 -10.57 15.76 -8.09
N GLN A 79 -11.54 15.57 -7.19
CA GLN A 79 -11.48 16.08 -5.83
C GLN A 79 -10.35 15.41 -5.04
N THR A 80 -10.23 14.07 -5.09
CA THR A 80 -9.16 13.31 -4.43
C THR A 80 -7.79 13.89 -4.79
N LEU A 81 -7.55 14.10 -6.09
CA LEU A 81 -6.30 14.64 -6.61
C LEU A 81 -6.07 16.10 -6.18
N LYS A 82 -7.09 16.96 -6.27
CA LYS A 82 -6.96 18.40 -5.91
C LYS A 82 -6.78 18.63 -4.42
N SER A 83 -7.40 17.79 -3.59
CA SER A 83 -7.25 17.82 -2.14
C SER A 83 -5.90 17.28 -1.68
N GLY A 84 -5.09 16.69 -2.57
CA GLY A 84 -3.74 16.22 -2.28
C GLY A 84 -3.68 14.82 -1.67
N HIS A 85 -4.78 14.05 -1.70
CA HIS A 85 -4.75 12.63 -1.35
C HIS A 85 -4.02 11.85 -2.43
N VAL A 86 -3.40 10.74 -2.05
CA VAL A 86 -2.70 9.89 -3.01
C VAL A 86 -3.69 9.03 -3.76
N VAL A 87 -3.56 8.99 -5.09
CA VAL A 87 -4.29 8.03 -5.95
C VAL A 87 -3.34 6.91 -6.33
N ALA A 88 -3.68 5.69 -5.94
CA ALA A 88 -2.96 4.44 -6.20
C ALA A 88 -3.85 3.47 -7.01
N ASN A 89 -3.27 2.35 -7.45
CA ASN A 89 -3.90 1.45 -8.43
C ASN A 89 -4.50 0.21 -7.77
N HIS A 90 -5.78 -0.06 -8.02
CA HIS A 90 -6.46 -1.26 -7.53
C HIS A 90 -6.89 -2.23 -8.64
N SER A 91 -6.28 -2.12 -9.84
CA SER A 91 -6.75 -2.71 -11.10
C SER A 91 -7.96 -1.99 -11.71
N TYR A 92 -8.30 -2.29 -12.95
CA TYR A 92 -9.42 -1.64 -13.65
C TYR A 92 -10.78 -2.04 -13.09
N ASP A 93 -11.02 -3.35 -12.98
CA ASP A 93 -12.35 -3.95 -12.77
C ASP A 93 -12.43 -4.79 -11.49
N HIS A 94 -11.48 -4.60 -10.57
CA HIS A 94 -11.41 -5.36 -9.32
C HIS A 94 -11.33 -6.90 -9.54
N MET A 95 -10.80 -7.32 -10.70
CA MET A 95 -10.75 -8.71 -11.17
C MET A 95 -12.13 -9.35 -11.45
N VAL A 96 -13.19 -8.56 -11.59
CA VAL A 96 -14.55 -9.08 -11.80
C VAL A 96 -14.70 -9.80 -13.15
N HIS A 97 -13.83 -9.55 -14.13
CA HIS A 97 -13.75 -10.39 -15.34
C HIS A 97 -13.56 -11.88 -15.04
N ASN A 98 -12.93 -12.24 -13.91
CA ASN A 98 -12.74 -13.63 -13.50
C ASN A 98 -13.94 -14.22 -12.74
N CYS A 99 -14.92 -13.38 -12.36
CA CYS A 99 -16.12 -13.79 -11.63
C CYS A 99 -17.29 -14.19 -12.56
N VAL A 100 -17.16 -13.92 -13.87
CA VAL A 100 -18.21 -14.13 -14.87
C VAL A 100 -17.67 -14.90 -16.08
N GLU A 101 -18.56 -15.46 -16.91
CA GLU A 101 -18.16 -16.17 -18.13
C GLU A 101 -17.65 -15.24 -19.24
N GLU A 102 -18.27 -14.06 -19.38
CA GLU A 102 -17.89 -13.03 -20.34
C GLU A 102 -18.04 -11.65 -19.68
N PHE A 103 -16.96 -10.88 -19.63
CA PHE A 103 -16.96 -9.56 -19.00
C PHE A 103 -17.71 -8.53 -19.85
N GLY A 104 -18.54 -7.71 -19.19
CA GLY A 104 -19.32 -6.66 -19.83
C GLY A 104 -20.00 -5.73 -18.81
N PRO A 105 -20.89 -4.84 -19.28
CA PRO A 105 -21.48 -3.78 -18.46
C PRO A 105 -22.34 -4.26 -17.27
N THR A 106 -22.73 -5.54 -17.24
CA THR A 106 -23.55 -6.15 -16.18
C THR A 106 -22.74 -7.01 -15.22
N SER A 107 -21.44 -7.22 -15.48
CA SER A 107 -20.63 -8.18 -14.72
C SER A 107 -20.46 -7.80 -13.25
N GLY A 108 -20.40 -6.50 -12.92
CA GLY A 108 -20.42 -6.04 -11.52
C GLY A 108 -21.67 -6.52 -10.78
N ALA A 109 -22.85 -6.31 -11.38
CA ALA A 109 -24.12 -6.75 -10.80
C ALA A 109 -24.25 -8.28 -10.74
N GLU A 110 -23.76 -8.99 -11.76
CA GLU A 110 -23.76 -10.46 -11.81
C GLU A 110 -22.89 -11.07 -10.71
N CYS A 111 -21.66 -10.58 -10.55
CA CYS A 111 -20.77 -11.03 -9.48
C CYS A 111 -21.30 -10.65 -8.09
N ASN A 112 -21.93 -9.48 -7.94
CA ASN A 112 -22.62 -9.10 -6.70
C ASN A 112 -23.80 -10.04 -6.37
N ALA A 113 -24.52 -10.51 -7.38
CA ALA A 113 -25.66 -11.41 -7.17
C ALA A 113 -25.25 -12.80 -6.67
N THR A 114 -24.09 -13.32 -7.10
CA THR A 114 -23.54 -14.59 -6.61
C THR A 114 -22.72 -14.43 -5.34
N GLY A 115 -22.08 -13.26 -5.19
CA GLY A 115 -21.10 -12.97 -4.15
C GLY A 115 -19.81 -13.76 -4.33
N ASP A 116 -19.47 -14.16 -5.55
CA ASP A 116 -18.33 -15.06 -5.86
C ASP A 116 -17.02 -14.33 -6.10
N HIS A 117 -16.91 -13.04 -5.74
CA HIS A 117 -15.72 -12.22 -5.90
C HIS A 117 -14.41 -12.90 -5.47
N GLN A 118 -14.43 -13.69 -4.39
CA GLN A 118 -13.26 -14.37 -3.82
C GLN A 118 -13.05 -15.80 -4.36
N ILE A 119 -13.84 -16.23 -5.33
CA ILE A 119 -13.74 -17.55 -5.99
C ILE A 119 -13.16 -17.34 -7.39
N ASN A 120 -12.07 -18.05 -7.70
CA ASN A 120 -11.34 -17.95 -8.97
C ASN A 120 -10.96 -16.50 -9.35
N SER A 121 -10.77 -15.62 -8.37
CA SER A 121 -10.55 -14.18 -8.57
C SER A 121 -9.34 -13.84 -9.44
N TYR A 122 -8.36 -14.73 -9.46
CA TYR A 122 -7.16 -14.67 -10.27
C TYR A 122 -7.02 -15.97 -11.04
N GLN A 123 -6.72 -15.89 -12.33
CA GLN A 123 -6.65 -17.04 -13.24
C GLN A 123 -5.41 -16.97 -14.11
N ASP A 124 -5.42 -16.14 -15.16
CA ASP A 124 -4.24 -15.88 -16.00
C ASP A 124 -3.50 -14.66 -15.44
N PRO A 125 -2.37 -14.84 -14.73
CA PRO A 125 -1.70 -13.73 -14.06
C PRO A 125 -1.19 -12.65 -15.02
N VAL A 126 -0.95 -12.97 -16.30
CA VAL A 126 -0.56 -11.97 -17.30
C VAL A 126 -1.74 -11.08 -17.66
N TYR A 127 -2.92 -11.66 -17.84
CA TYR A 127 -4.15 -10.92 -18.12
C TYR A 127 -4.60 -10.13 -16.88
N ASP A 128 -4.60 -10.76 -15.71
CA ASP A 128 -4.95 -10.11 -14.44
C ASP A 128 -4.02 -8.91 -14.16
N ALA A 129 -2.71 -9.07 -14.34
CA ALA A 129 -1.75 -7.97 -14.20
C ALA A 129 -1.92 -6.88 -15.27
N SER A 130 -2.50 -7.20 -16.43
CA SER A 130 -2.81 -6.21 -17.47
C SER A 130 -3.93 -5.26 -17.05
N MET A 131 -4.84 -5.68 -16.16
CA MET A 131 -5.90 -4.81 -15.64
C MET A 131 -5.36 -3.63 -14.83
N PHE A 132 -4.16 -3.72 -14.26
CA PHE A 132 -3.49 -2.57 -13.65
C PHE A 132 -3.01 -1.55 -14.69
N SER A 133 -2.62 -2.00 -15.88
CA SER A 133 -2.26 -1.12 -17.01
C SER A 133 -3.49 -0.53 -17.69
N GLU A 134 -4.58 -1.32 -17.80
CA GLU A 134 -5.87 -0.81 -18.25
C GLU A 134 -6.39 0.28 -17.33
N ASN A 135 -6.23 0.12 -16.01
CA ASN A 135 -6.61 1.13 -15.03
C ASN A 135 -5.95 2.48 -15.33
N LEU A 136 -4.64 2.50 -15.62
CA LEU A 136 -3.93 3.73 -16.01
C LEU A 136 -4.51 4.34 -17.28
N THR A 137 -4.76 3.50 -18.30
CA THR A 137 -5.29 3.91 -19.60
C THR A 137 -6.64 4.60 -19.43
N VAL A 138 -7.54 4.02 -18.64
CA VAL A 138 -8.87 4.57 -18.40
C VAL A 138 -8.78 5.86 -17.57
N LEU A 139 -8.02 5.89 -16.48
CA LEU A 139 -7.81 7.11 -15.68
C LEU A 139 -7.30 8.28 -16.53
N GLU A 140 -6.32 8.02 -17.40
CA GLU A 140 -5.75 9.01 -18.32
C GLU A 140 -6.74 9.44 -19.41
N SER A 141 -7.66 8.56 -19.83
CA SER A 141 -8.68 8.91 -20.82
C SER A 141 -9.71 9.92 -20.27
N TYR A 142 -10.08 9.80 -19.00
CA TYR A 142 -11.02 10.72 -18.33
C TYR A 142 -10.32 11.99 -17.81
N ILE A 143 -9.05 11.90 -17.44
CA ILE A 143 -8.22 13.03 -17.00
C ILE A 143 -6.89 13.04 -17.79
N PRO A 144 -6.86 13.60 -19.01
CA PRO A 144 -5.69 13.54 -19.91
C PRO A 144 -4.38 14.10 -19.36
N ASN A 145 -4.42 14.90 -18.31
CA ASN A 145 -3.25 15.46 -17.63
C ASN A 145 -3.07 14.94 -16.21
N ILE A 146 -3.61 13.76 -15.87
CA ILE A 146 -3.56 13.21 -14.51
C ILE A 146 -2.12 13.06 -13.99
N GLN A 147 -1.14 12.79 -14.85
CA GLN A 147 0.27 12.69 -14.42
C GLN A 147 0.89 14.04 -13.98
N SER A 148 0.21 15.16 -14.22
CA SER A 148 0.65 16.47 -13.71
C SER A 148 0.40 16.63 -12.20
N TYR A 149 -0.41 15.78 -11.59
CA TYR A 149 -0.63 15.75 -10.15
C TYR A 149 0.49 14.94 -9.48
N PRO A 150 1.31 15.54 -8.58
CA PRO A 150 2.42 14.82 -7.95
C PRO A 150 1.97 13.66 -7.04
N ASN A 151 0.73 13.74 -6.55
CA ASN A 151 0.03 12.74 -5.74
C ASN A 151 -0.71 11.67 -6.57
N TYR A 152 -0.62 11.72 -7.90
CA TYR A 152 -0.99 10.57 -8.74
C TYR A 152 0.15 9.55 -8.76
N LYS A 153 -0.07 8.42 -8.09
CA LYS A 153 0.91 7.35 -7.87
C LYS A 153 0.46 5.99 -8.42
N ALA A 154 -0.63 5.93 -9.18
CA ALA A 154 -1.18 4.68 -9.69
C ALA A 154 -0.21 3.91 -10.61
N ALA A 155 0.83 4.53 -11.15
CA ALA A 155 1.87 3.84 -11.93
C ALA A 155 2.99 3.22 -11.09
N SER A 156 3.01 3.44 -9.77
CA SER A 156 4.08 2.99 -8.87
C SER A 156 3.58 2.39 -7.56
N LEU A 157 2.31 2.63 -7.17
CA LEU A 157 1.68 2.06 -5.99
C LEU A 157 0.46 1.26 -6.40
N ALA A 158 0.40 0.00 -5.95
CA ALA A 158 -0.73 -0.88 -6.19
C ALA A 158 -1.15 -1.62 -4.92
N ARG A 159 -2.38 -2.09 -4.93
CA ARG A 159 -2.90 -3.11 -4.02
C ARG A 159 -3.71 -4.08 -4.85
N LEU A 160 -3.57 -5.38 -4.57
CA LEU A 160 -4.34 -6.40 -5.27
C LEU A 160 -5.74 -6.51 -4.65
N PRO A 161 -6.81 -6.59 -5.47
CA PRO A 161 -8.13 -6.97 -5.01
C PRO A 161 -8.10 -8.20 -4.07
N TYR A 162 -8.88 -8.15 -2.99
CA TYR A 162 -9.06 -9.22 -2.00
C TYR A 162 -7.81 -9.64 -1.19
N THR A 163 -6.60 -9.20 -1.57
CA THR A 163 -5.36 -9.87 -1.20
C THR A 163 -4.49 -9.00 -0.32
N ASN A 164 -4.20 -9.47 0.90
CA ASN A 164 -3.22 -8.86 1.79
C ASN A 164 -1.78 -9.24 1.34
N GLY A 165 -1.37 -8.75 0.17
CA GLY A 165 -0.08 -9.01 -0.46
C GLY A 165 0.90 -7.84 -0.31
N TRP A 166 2.19 -8.14 -0.23
CA TRP A 166 3.24 -7.16 0.07
C TRP A 166 4.44 -7.33 -0.86
N ARG A 167 4.79 -6.24 -1.51
CA ARG A 167 6.06 -5.98 -2.21
C ARG A 167 6.43 -4.54 -1.86
N SER A 168 6.73 -4.27 -0.60
CA SER A 168 6.98 -2.91 -0.10
C SER A 168 8.47 -2.55 -0.06
N SER A 169 9.33 -3.57 0.10
CA SER A 169 10.78 -3.46 -0.10
C SER A 169 11.32 -4.84 -0.53
N GLY A 170 12.60 -4.94 -0.85
CA GLY A 170 13.29 -6.19 -1.16
C GLY A 170 13.23 -7.21 -0.03
N GLU A 171 13.05 -6.75 1.22
CA GLU A 171 12.95 -7.58 2.42
C GLU A 171 11.51 -7.67 2.95
N LEU A 172 10.73 -6.58 2.87
CA LEU A 172 9.32 -6.53 3.27
C LEU A 172 8.42 -7.06 2.14
N LYS A 173 8.35 -8.40 2.05
CA LYS A 173 7.53 -9.15 1.09
C LYS A 173 6.68 -10.18 1.82
N GLY A 174 5.47 -10.43 1.34
CA GLY A 174 4.57 -11.42 1.91
C GLY A 174 3.36 -11.62 1.03
N ASP A 175 2.72 -12.78 1.14
CA ASP A 175 1.64 -13.18 0.25
C ASP A 175 0.39 -13.57 1.04
N GLY A 176 -0.79 -13.25 0.49
CA GLY A 176 -2.07 -13.69 1.02
C GLY A 176 -2.40 -15.11 0.56
N LEU A 177 -1.80 -16.12 1.19
CA LEU A 177 -1.83 -17.51 0.70
C LEU A 177 -3.21 -18.19 0.79
N CYS A 178 -4.19 -17.53 1.40
CA CYS A 178 -5.58 -17.98 1.44
C CYS A 178 -6.56 -16.84 1.12
N ALA A 179 -6.09 -15.81 0.41
CA ALA A 179 -6.90 -14.63 0.09
C ALA A 179 -8.09 -14.96 -0.82
N THR A 180 -7.87 -15.84 -1.79
CA THR A 180 -8.88 -16.26 -2.76
C THR A 180 -8.91 -17.79 -2.85
N SER A 181 -10.03 -18.33 -3.31
CA SER A 181 -10.33 -19.76 -3.30
C SER A 181 -10.65 -20.27 -4.70
N ASP A 182 -10.57 -21.58 -4.89
CA ASP A 182 -10.97 -22.22 -6.15
C ASP A 182 -12.43 -22.71 -6.11
N ASP A 183 -13.01 -22.88 -4.92
CA ASP A 183 -14.27 -23.60 -4.73
C ASP A 183 -15.21 -23.06 -3.64
N PHE A 184 -14.73 -22.84 -2.42
CA PHE A 184 -15.56 -22.43 -1.27
C PHE A 184 -15.15 -21.05 -0.75
N LYS A 185 -16.13 -20.27 -0.30
CA LYS A 185 -15.87 -19.02 0.44
C LYS A 185 -15.44 -19.35 1.88
N PRO A 186 -14.67 -18.48 2.55
CA PRO A 186 -14.13 -18.77 3.89
C PRO A 186 -15.18 -19.12 4.97
N TRP A 187 -16.43 -18.67 4.81
CA TRP A 187 -17.54 -18.93 5.72
C TRP A 187 -18.44 -20.10 5.30
N GLU A 188 -18.16 -20.76 4.19
CA GLU A 188 -18.97 -21.87 3.69
C GLU A 188 -18.54 -23.22 4.31
N PRO A 189 -19.48 -24.14 4.57
CA PRO A 189 -19.15 -25.47 5.03
C PRO A 189 -18.27 -26.21 4.02
N GLY A 190 -17.09 -26.65 4.46
CA GLY A 190 -16.13 -27.38 3.61
C GLY A 190 -14.90 -26.56 3.22
N TYR A 191 -14.87 -25.25 3.48
CA TYR A 191 -13.70 -24.43 3.25
C TYR A 191 -12.48 -24.94 4.02
N VAL A 192 -11.35 -25.04 3.31
CA VAL A 192 -10.03 -25.37 3.87
C VAL A 192 -9.02 -24.39 3.29
N CYS A 193 -8.22 -23.79 4.17
CA CYS A 193 -7.04 -23.02 3.82
C CYS A 193 -5.79 -23.84 4.19
N ASP A 194 -4.98 -24.18 3.20
CA ASP A 194 -3.64 -24.75 3.37
C ASP A 194 -2.62 -23.80 2.75
N ALA A 195 -1.92 -23.05 3.59
CA ALA A 195 -0.92 -22.09 3.14
C ALA A 195 0.33 -22.75 2.53
N GLU A 196 0.60 -24.04 2.81
CA GLU A 196 1.68 -24.78 2.17
C GLU A 196 1.30 -25.22 0.75
N ASN A 197 -0.01 -25.38 0.49
CA ASN A 197 -0.57 -25.76 -0.80
C ASN A 197 -1.71 -24.80 -1.20
N PRO A 198 -1.42 -23.52 -1.46
CA PRO A 198 -2.44 -22.51 -1.69
C PRO A 198 -3.27 -22.82 -2.94
N SER A 199 -4.48 -22.26 -2.99
CA SER A 199 -5.39 -22.37 -4.14
C SER A 199 -4.72 -21.92 -5.44
N ASN A 200 -5.21 -22.39 -6.58
CA ASN A 200 -4.70 -21.92 -7.87
C ASN A 200 -4.90 -20.41 -8.02
N SER A 201 -6.04 -19.90 -7.54
CA SER A 201 -6.29 -18.47 -7.52
C SER A 201 -5.28 -17.69 -6.68
N SER A 202 -4.99 -18.12 -5.44
CA SER A 202 -4.01 -17.43 -4.60
C SER A 202 -2.60 -17.48 -5.22
N LYS A 203 -2.22 -18.59 -5.87
CA LYS A 203 -0.95 -18.69 -6.63
C LYS A 203 -0.89 -17.71 -7.80
N ALA A 204 -1.98 -17.56 -8.55
CA ALA A 204 -2.07 -16.57 -9.63
C ALA A 204 -1.94 -15.13 -9.09
N GLY A 205 -2.58 -14.82 -7.95
CA GLY A 205 -2.42 -13.52 -7.27
C GLY A 205 -0.99 -13.22 -6.83
N VAL A 206 -0.24 -14.23 -6.36
CA VAL A 206 1.21 -14.09 -6.08
C VAL A 206 1.98 -13.74 -7.34
N GLU A 207 1.67 -14.39 -8.47
CA GLU A 207 2.35 -14.12 -9.73
C GLU A 207 2.01 -12.73 -10.29
N VAL A 208 0.76 -12.28 -10.15
CA VAL A 208 0.38 -10.87 -10.45
C VAL A 208 1.24 -9.91 -9.62
N SER A 209 1.43 -10.18 -8.33
CA SER A 209 2.27 -9.34 -7.47
C SER A 209 3.72 -9.28 -7.95
N ASN A 210 4.27 -10.40 -8.43
CA ASN A 210 5.62 -10.45 -9.00
C ASN A 210 5.71 -9.66 -10.31
N ILE A 211 4.77 -9.86 -11.24
CA ILE A 211 4.72 -9.14 -12.52
C ILE A 211 4.66 -7.63 -12.29
N LEU A 212 3.86 -7.17 -11.33
CA LEU A 212 3.77 -5.75 -10.99
C LEU A 212 5.05 -5.23 -10.33
N ALA A 213 5.64 -5.98 -9.39
CA ALA A 213 6.92 -5.61 -8.77
C ALA A 213 8.04 -5.47 -9.81
N ASP A 214 8.08 -6.35 -10.82
CA ASP A 214 9.04 -6.28 -11.92
C ASP A 214 8.79 -5.11 -12.88
N LYS A 215 7.57 -4.58 -12.92
CA LYS A 215 7.23 -3.31 -13.56
C LYS A 215 7.54 -2.08 -12.68
N GLY A 216 8.07 -2.29 -11.46
CA GLY A 216 8.46 -1.23 -10.53
C GLY A 216 7.37 -0.77 -9.57
N TYR A 217 6.26 -1.52 -9.45
CA TYR A 217 5.24 -1.23 -8.44
C TYR A 217 5.70 -1.62 -7.05
N LEU A 218 5.36 -0.79 -6.07
CA LEU A 218 5.26 -1.22 -4.67
C LEU A 218 3.84 -1.69 -4.41
N ILE A 219 3.72 -2.83 -3.72
CA ILE A 219 2.43 -3.40 -3.32
C ILE A 219 2.37 -3.41 -1.80
N HIS A 220 1.26 -2.92 -1.26
CA HIS A 220 1.03 -2.84 0.18
C HIS A 220 -0.30 -3.46 0.55
N GLY A 221 -0.27 -4.35 1.52
CA GLY A 221 -1.45 -4.91 2.15
C GLY A 221 -1.97 -3.99 3.27
N TRP A 222 -2.45 -4.58 4.35
CA TRP A 222 -2.97 -3.84 5.51
C TRP A 222 -2.72 -4.59 6.83
N ASP A 223 -2.70 -3.82 7.92
CA ASP A 223 -2.59 -4.33 9.29
C ASP A 223 -3.97 -4.53 9.93
N LEU A 224 -4.91 -3.66 9.60
CA LEU A 224 -6.28 -3.65 10.09
C LEU A 224 -7.26 -3.35 8.97
N ASP A 225 -8.46 -3.88 9.09
CA ASP A 225 -9.59 -3.60 8.22
C ASP A 225 -10.71 -2.96 9.04
N TRP A 226 -11.03 -1.69 8.74
CA TRP A 226 -12.17 -1.00 9.35
C TRP A 226 -13.45 -1.38 8.60
N ALA A 227 -14.07 -2.47 9.06
CA ALA A 227 -15.22 -3.10 8.45
C ALA A 227 -16.42 -3.20 9.42
N PRO A 228 -17.62 -3.53 8.92
CA PRO A 228 -18.74 -3.95 9.75
C PRO A 228 -18.37 -5.04 10.76
N GLU A 229 -18.65 -4.80 12.05
CA GLU A 229 -18.50 -5.81 13.10
C GLU A 229 -19.45 -7.00 12.89
N ASN A 230 -20.54 -6.80 12.13
CA ASN A 230 -21.46 -7.88 11.78
C ASN A 230 -22.03 -7.70 10.37
N TRP A 231 -21.54 -8.49 9.42
CA TRP A 231 -22.04 -8.54 8.05
C TRP A 231 -23.42 -9.21 7.90
N GLY A 232 -23.89 -9.96 8.90
CA GLY A 232 -25.15 -10.73 8.85
C GLY A 232 -26.41 -9.96 9.27
N ILE A 233 -26.31 -8.70 9.67
CA ILE A 233 -27.47 -7.87 10.02
C ILE A 233 -28.03 -7.12 8.80
N PRO A 234 -29.30 -6.69 8.84
CA PRO A 234 -29.79 -5.69 7.91
C PRO A 234 -28.94 -4.41 8.01
N TYR A 235 -28.53 -3.87 6.88
CA TYR A 235 -27.70 -2.65 6.81
C TYR A 235 -26.36 -2.78 7.54
N PRO A 236 -25.48 -3.69 7.11
CA PRO A 236 -24.24 -4.03 7.82
C PRO A 236 -23.31 -2.84 8.03
N ALA A 237 -23.31 -1.83 7.14
CA ALA A 237 -22.48 -0.63 7.29
C ALA A 237 -22.74 0.10 8.61
N ASN A 238 -23.96 0.02 9.16
CA ASN A 238 -24.31 0.65 10.44
C ASN A 238 -23.49 0.09 11.61
N SER A 239 -22.97 -1.13 11.48
CA SER A 239 -22.16 -1.81 12.50
C SER A 239 -20.65 -1.58 12.36
N LEU A 240 -20.21 -0.65 11.50
CA LEU A 240 -18.81 -0.23 11.44
C LEU A 240 -18.31 0.12 12.85
N THR A 241 -17.14 -0.40 13.23
CA THR A 241 -16.58 -0.23 14.58
C THR A 241 -16.57 1.24 15.00
N GLU A 242 -16.97 1.52 16.24
CA GLU A 242 -16.92 2.86 16.82
C GLU A 242 -15.48 3.37 16.99
N ALA A 243 -15.29 4.69 16.86
CA ALA A 243 -13.99 5.32 16.81
C ALA A 243 -13.06 4.96 18.00
N GLU A 244 -13.61 4.96 19.23
CA GLU A 244 -12.86 4.63 20.44
C GLU A 244 -12.38 3.17 20.46
N ALA A 245 -13.25 2.25 20.04
CA ALA A 245 -12.91 0.83 19.98
C ALA A 245 -11.90 0.56 18.86
N PHE A 246 -12.07 1.20 17.71
CA PHE A 246 -11.18 1.05 16.58
C PHE A 246 -9.77 1.59 16.86
N LEU A 247 -9.65 2.72 17.59
CA LEU A 247 -8.34 3.18 18.08
C LEU A 247 -7.68 2.14 18.99
N GLY A 248 -8.46 1.44 19.83
CA GLY A 248 -7.95 0.31 20.62
C GLY A 248 -7.43 -0.85 19.75
N TYR A 249 -8.01 -1.09 18.57
CA TYR A 249 -7.50 -2.07 17.62
C TYR A 249 -6.18 -1.59 16.99
N VAL A 250 -6.07 -0.30 16.65
CA VAL A 250 -4.82 0.32 16.16
C VAL A 250 -3.70 0.19 17.19
N ASP A 251 -3.97 0.48 18.46
CA ASP A 251 -3.01 0.30 19.56
C ASP A 251 -2.54 -1.16 19.67
N ALA A 252 -3.44 -2.13 19.46
CA ALA A 252 -3.12 -3.54 19.52
C ALA A 252 -2.34 -4.06 18.30
N ALA A 253 -2.52 -3.44 17.13
CA ALA A 253 -1.84 -3.82 15.89
C ALA A 253 -0.40 -3.30 15.80
N LEU A 254 -0.14 -2.14 16.42
CA LEU A 254 1.15 -1.47 16.35
C LEU A 254 2.29 -2.39 16.85
N ASN A 255 3.27 -2.65 15.99
CA ASN A 255 4.41 -3.54 16.25
C ASN A 255 4.02 -4.99 16.64
N ALA A 256 2.80 -5.43 16.33
CA ALA A 256 2.28 -6.74 16.72
C ALA A 256 2.26 -7.77 15.58
N CYS A 257 2.82 -7.44 14.42
CA CYS A 257 2.76 -8.28 13.22
C CYS A 257 1.30 -8.65 12.85
N ALA A 258 0.43 -7.62 12.84
CA ALA A 258 -0.99 -7.77 12.60
C ALA A 258 -1.35 -8.54 11.31
N PRO A 259 -0.63 -8.42 10.17
CA PRO A 259 -0.97 -9.14 8.95
C PRO A 259 -0.98 -10.66 9.10
N VAL A 260 -0.19 -11.23 10.03
CA VAL A 260 -0.19 -12.67 10.32
C VAL A 260 -1.39 -13.08 11.17
N THR A 261 -1.81 -12.19 12.08
CA THR A 261 -2.76 -12.51 13.15
C THR A 261 -4.19 -12.05 12.87
N ILE A 262 -4.39 -11.13 11.92
CA ILE A 262 -5.68 -10.58 11.50
C ILE A 262 -6.70 -11.67 11.13
N ASN A 263 -7.97 -11.42 11.42
CA ASN A 263 -9.10 -12.20 10.94
C ASN A 263 -9.91 -11.36 9.93
N PRO A 264 -10.61 -12.00 8.98
CA PRO A 264 -10.69 -13.44 8.72
C PRO A 264 -9.42 -14.02 8.08
N VAL A 265 -9.39 -15.35 7.89
CA VAL A 265 -8.21 -16.08 7.36
C VAL A 265 -7.77 -15.61 5.97
N ASN A 266 -8.71 -15.19 5.13
CA ASN A 266 -8.44 -14.65 3.80
C ASN A 266 -7.87 -13.22 3.82
N SER A 267 -7.83 -12.55 4.98
CA SER A 267 -7.14 -11.26 5.13
C SER A 267 -5.71 -11.41 5.65
N LYS A 268 -5.23 -12.63 5.87
CA LYS A 268 -3.89 -12.88 6.42
C LYS A 268 -2.80 -12.76 5.36
N THR A 269 -1.62 -12.34 5.81
CA THR A 269 -0.34 -12.52 5.13
C THR A 269 0.50 -13.48 5.98
N GLN A 270 0.43 -14.78 5.68
CA GLN A 270 1.02 -15.82 6.54
C GLN A 270 2.55 -15.73 6.63
N THR A 271 3.19 -15.25 5.56
CA THR A 271 4.65 -15.14 5.42
C THR A 271 5.19 -13.74 5.69
N PHE A 272 4.40 -12.87 6.32
CA PHE A 272 4.83 -11.50 6.61
C PHE A 272 6.08 -11.47 7.50
N PRO A 273 7.11 -10.66 7.17
CA PRO A 273 8.37 -10.61 7.92
C PRO A 273 8.19 -9.75 9.18
N CYS A 274 7.71 -10.37 10.25
CA CYS A 274 7.52 -9.71 11.54
C CYS A 274 8.81 -9.04 12.05
N GLY A 275 8.73 -7.76 12.43
CA GLY A 275 9.87 -7.00 12.94
C GLY A 275 10.73 -6.34 11.86
N ASP A 276 10.29 -6.35 10.60
CA ASP A 276 10.91 -5.55 9.54
C ASP A 276 10.93 -4.06 9.92
N ALA A 277 12.08 -3.41 9.71
CA ALA A 277 12.30 -2.03 10.14
C ALA A 277 11.48 -1.01 9.34
N LEU A 278 11.06 -1.32 8.11
CA LEU A 278 10.17 -0.46 7.35
C LEU A 278 8.74 -0.49 7.89
N HIS A 279 8.30 -1.59 8.52
CA HIS A 279 6.97 -1.73 9.12
C HIS A 279 6.88 -1.23 10.56
N ALA A 280 8.01 -1.16 11.26
CA ALA A 280 8.07 -0.67 12.64
C ALA A 280 7.36 0.68 12.83
N ASP A 281 6.60 0.75 13.92
CA ASP A 281 5.82 1.89 14.39
C ASP A 281 4.76 2.42 13.40
N LYS A 282 4.31 1.57 12.48
CA LYS A 282 3.27 1.91 11.49
C LYS A 282 2.06 1.00 11.60
N VAL A 283 0.91 1.53 11.21
CA VAL A 283 -0.34 0.77 11.02
C VAL A 283 -1.00 1.22 9.72
N ILE A 284 -1.16 0.29 8.77
CA ILE A 284 -1.95 0.52 7.55
C ILE A 284 -3.38 0.03 7.79
N ILE A 285 -4.33 0.94 7.60
CA ILE A 285 -5.74 0.68 7.78
C ILE A 285 -6.39 0.60 6.41
N LEU A 286 -6.96 -0.56 6.09
CA LEU A 286 -7.89 -0.75 4.99
C LEU A 286 -9.29 -0.30 5.42
N THR A 287 -10.01 0.37 4.53
CA THR A 287 -11.47 0.49 4.55
C THR A 287 -11.95 0.81 3.13
N HIS A 288 -13.25 1.01 2.93
CA HIS A 288 -13.83 1.13 1.59
C HIS A 288 -14.78 2.32 1.52
N ASP A 289 -14.76 3.04 0.40
CA ASP A 289 -15.57 4.24 0.18
C ASP A 289 -17.06 3.98 0.44
N PHE A 290 -17.57 2.86 -0.08
CA PHE A 290 -18.98 2.49 0.01
C PHE A 290 -19.50 2.25 1.43
N LEU A 291 -18.62 2.10 2.43
CA LEU A 291 -19.04 1.98 3.84
C LEU A 291 -19.51 3.31 4.43
N PHE A 292 -19.32 4.42 3.70
CA PHE A 292 -19.62 5.78 4.14
C PHE A 292 -20.70 6.46 3.29
N GLU A 293 -21.55 5.68 2.60
CA GLU A 293 -22.76 6.18 1.93
C GLU A 293 -24.07 5.75 2.61
N ASP A 294 -25.10 6.59 2.49
CA ASP A 294 -26.47 6.23 2.85
C ASP A 294 -27.17 5.57 1.65
N ALA A 295 -27.09 4.24 1.58
CA ALA A 295 -27.51 3.48 0.40
C ALA A 295 -27.82 1.99 0.71
N LYS A 296 -27.52 1.08 -0.23
CA LYS A 296 -27.87 -0.34 -0.18
C LYS A 296 -27.29 -1.08 1.04
N ARG A 297 -26.17 -0.59 1.60
CA ARG A 297 -25.47 -1.20 2.74
C ARG A 297 -25.84 -0.60 4.10
N GLY A 298 -26.60 0.49 4.13
CA GLY A 298 -27.02 1.16 5.37
C GLY A 298 -26.89 2.68 5.33
N GLN A 299 -26.86 3.28 6.51
CA GLN A 299 -26.73 4.72 6.73
C GLN A 299 -25.26 5.10 6.97
N GLY A 300 -24.37 4.70 6.06
CA GLY A 300 -22.94 4.89 6.20
C GLY A 300 -22.52 6.36 6.26
N ALA A 301 -23.15 7.25 5.48
CA ALA A 301 -22.83 8.67 5.54
C ALA A 301 -23.26 9.27 6.88
N THR A 302 -24.49 8.97 7.30
CA THR A 302 -25.07 9.50 8.53
C THR A 302 -24.37 8.97 9.78
N LEU A 303 -23.98 7.69 9.80
CA LEU A 303 -23.43 7.04 11.00
C LEU A 303 -21.91 6.91 11.00
N ASN A 304 -21.27 6.70 9.86
CA ASN A 304 -19.85 6.33 9.81
C ASN A 304 -18.92 7.52 9.52
N LEU A 305 -19.34 8.54 8.78
CA LEU A 305 -18.53 9.77 8.62
C LEU A 305 -18.20 10.44 9.98
N PRO A 306 -19.13 10.54 10.95
CA PRO A 306 -18.81 11.01 12.29
C PRO A 306 -17.80 10.11 13.03
N LYS A 307 -17.84 8.78 12.81
CA LYS A 307 -16.86 7.84 13.38
C LYS A 307 -15.47 8.10 12.82
N LEU A 308 -15.34 8.29 11.50
CA LEU A 308 -14.08 8.65 10.85
C LEU A 308 -13.51 9.95 11.43
N ALA A 309 -14.33 11.01 11.49
CA ALA A 309 -13.91 12.29 12.04
C ALA A 309 -13.45 12.16 13.51
N LYS A 310 -14.20 11.42 14.32
CA LYS A 310 -13.88 11.19 15.73
C LYS A 310 -12.62 10.34 15.90
N PHE A 311 -12.43 9.31 15.08
CA PHE A 311 -11.25 8.47 15.10
C PHE A 311 -9.99 9.28 14.82
N ILE A 312 -10.01 10.14 13.79
CA ILE A 312 -8.86 11.00 13.45
C ILE A 312 -8.53 11.93 14.62
N GLU A 313 -9.54 12.57 15.23
CA GLU A 313 -9.36 13.42 16.42
C GLU A 313 -8.71 12.63 17.58
N LEU A 314 -9.22 11.44 17.89
CA LEU A 314 -8.73 10.62 18.98
C LEU A 314 -7.31 10.09 18.73
N ALA A 315 -7.02 9.64 17.51
CA ALA A 315 -5.70 9.15 17.12
C ALA A 315 -4.64 10.27 17.22
N LEU A 316 -4.94 11.47 16.70
CA LEU A 316 -4.08 12.64 16.85
C LEU A 316 -3.85 13.00 18.32
N ALA A 317 -4.92 12.96 19.14
CA ALA A 317 -4.81 13.21 20.58
C ALA A 317 -4.01 12.13 21.33
N ALA A 318 -4.02 10.89 20.85
CA ALA A 318 -3.19 9.79 21.35
C ALA A 318 -1.74 9.85 20.86
N GLY A 319 -1.42 10.82 20.00
CA GLY A 319 -0.07 11.06 19.50
C GLY A 319 0.23 10.37 18.18
N TYR A 320 -0.71 9.70 17.52
CA TYR A 320 -0.49 9.20 16.16
C TYR A 320 -0.38 10.35 15.16
N GLN A 321 0.40 10.12 14.10
CA GLN A 321 0.39 10.95 12.90
C GLN A 321 -0.33 10.21 11.76
N PHE A 322 -0.79 10.95 10.76
CA PHE A 322 -1.36 10.38 9.54
C PHE A 322 -0.46 10.72 8.36
N ASP A 323 -0.17 9.74 7.52
CA ASP A 323 0.63 9.90 6.31
C ASP A 323 0.07 9.04 5.17
N THR A 324 0.62 9.22 3.96
CA THR A 324 0.17 8.54 2.74
C THR A 324 1.18 7.48 2.29
N MET A 325 0.69 6.50 1.53
CA MET A 325 1.47 5.31 1.17
C MET A 325 2.71 5.61 0.30
N ASP A 326 2.76 6.76 -0.36
CA ASP A 326 3.96 7.22 -1.08
C ASP A 326 5.11 7.68 -0.17
N ASN A 327 4.84 7.80 1.14
CA ASN A 327 5.82 8.04 2.20
C ASN A 327 5.97 6.83 3.15
N TYR A 328 5.41 5.67 2.81
CA TYR A 328 5.53 4.47 3.65
C TYR A 328 7.01 4.12 3.86
N ALA A 329 7.80 4.12 2.79
CA ALA A 329 9.23 4.39 2.88
C ALA A 329 9.44 5.91 2.73
N PRO A 330 10.05 6.60 3.72
CA PRO A 330 10.19 8.05 3.68
C PRO A 330 11.01 8.56 2.49
N GLN A 331 10.68 9.73 1.95
CA GLN A 331 11.50 10.35 0.91
C GLN A 331 12.91 10.64 1.42
N TRP A 332 13.93 10.34 0.61
CA TRP A 332 15.30 10.69 0.95
C TRP A 332 15.45 12.21 1.05
N LEU A 333 15.95 12.65 2.20
CA LEU A 333 16.31 14.04 2.48
C LEU A 333 17.83 14.17 2.62
N SER A 334 18.36 15.29 2.14
CA SER A 334 19.74 15.72 2.34
C SER A 334 19.94 16.29 3.75
N GLU A 335 21.18 16.32 4.22
CA GLU A 335 21.56 16.84 5.55
C GLU A 335 20.82 16.17 6.71
N THR A 336 20.37 14.92 6.49
CA THR A 336 19.56 14.14 7.43
C THR A 336 20.39 12.97 7.93
N SER A 337 20.32 12.68 9.24
CA SER A 337 20.99 11.52 9.83
C SER A 337 20.14 10.27 9.65
N TYR A 338 20.73 9.26 9.02
CA TYR A 338 20.18 7.92 8.87
C TYR A 338 20.97 6.92 9.71
N GLN A 339 20.28 5.91 10.23
CA GLN A 339 20.86 4.73 10.85
C GLN A 339 21.08 3.63 9.82
N GLU A 340 21.90 2.65 10.17
CA GLU A 340 21.99 1.40 9.40
C GLU A 340 20.61 0.71 9.39
N GLY A 341 20.19 0.26 8.21
CA GLY A 341 18.89 -0.40 8.03
C GLY A 341 17.73 0.53 7.74
N ASP A 342 17.89 1.86 7.84
CA ASP A 342 16.85 2.82 7.46
C ASP A 342 16.47 2.68 5.99
N TYR A 343 15.18 2.76 5.69
CA TYR A 343 14.67 2.76 4.32
C TYR A 343 14.34 4.17 3.85
N VAL A 344 14.59 4.44 2.58
CA VAL A 344 14.17 5.67 1.91
C VAL A 344 13.65 5.40 0.51
N THR A 345 12.82 6.29 -0.02
CA THR A 345 12.53 6.37 -1.44
C THR A 345 13.35 7.47 -2.10
N TYR A 346 13.89 7.18 -3.28
CA TYR A 346 14.57 8.16 -4.12
C TYR A 346 14.35 7.80 -5.59
N ASN A 347 13.87 8.75 -6.40
CA ASN A 347 13.55 8.55 -7.82
C ASN A 347 12.68 7.30 -8.08
N ASN A 348 11.59 7.14 -7.30
CA ASN A 348 10.65 6.01 -7.36
C ASN A 348 11.28 4.62 -7.09
N ALA A 349 12.43 4.56 -6.44
CA ALA A 349 13.04 3.32 -5.97
C ALA A 349 13.24 3.36 -4.46
N VAL A 350 13.14 2.19 -3.82
CA VAL A 350 13.39 2.02 -2.38
C VAL A 350 14.86 1.67 -2.18
N PHE A 351 15.49 2.27 -1.20
CA PHE A 351 16.86 2.00 -0.80
C PHE A 351 16.95 1.75 0.70
N LYS A 352 17.94 0.96 1.11
CA LYS A 352 18.26 0.67 2.51
C LYS A 352 19.65 1.20 2.84
N ALA A 353 19.80 1.89 3.95
CA ALA A 353 21.07 2.43 4.42
C ALA A 353 21.99 1.29 4.89
N VAL A 354 23.23 1.30 4.39
CA VAL A 354 24.25 0.27 4.72
C VAL A 354 24.93 0.54 6.06
N SER A 355 25.02 1.81 6.44
CA SER A 355 25.65 2.24 7.68
C SER A 355 25.11 3.60 8.10
N ALA A 356 25.18 3.88 9.40
CA ALA A 356 24.77 5.17 9.93
C ALA A 356 25.60 6.32 9.33
N HIS A 357 24.94 7.35 8.81
CA HIS A 357 25.59 8.50 8.18
C HIS A 357 24.68 9.72 8.17
N THR A 358 25.25 10.90 7.94
CA THR A 358 24.48 12.10 7.59
C THR A 358 24.54 12.29 6.08
N SER A 359 23.39 12.34 5.44
CA SER A 359 23.28 12.47 3.99
C SER A 359 23.80 13.83 3.49
N GLN A 360 24.27 13.84 2.24
CA GLN A 360 24.71 15.03 1.52
C GLN A 360 24.13 15.02 0.11
N ASN A 361 23.99 16.19 -0.52
CA ASN A 361 23.43 16.32 -1.86
C ASN A 361 24.13 15.45 -2.92
N ASN A 362 25.45 15.25 -2.79
CA ASN A 362 26.25 14.43 -3.69
C ASN A 362 26.37 12.95 -3.26
N TRP A 363 25.68 12.54 -2.19
CA TRP A 363 25.62 11.18 -1.66
C TRP A 363 24.21 10.59 -1.71
N ALA A 364 23.36 11.11 -2.61
CA ALA A 364 22.04 10.54 -2.84
C ALA A 364 22.13 9.06 -3.26
N PRO A 365 21.09 8.24 -3.01
CA PRO A 365 21.08 6.84 -3.43
C PRO A 365 21.25 6.68 -4.94
N THR A 366 22.15 5.80 -5.35
CA THR A 366 22.43 5.45 -6.76
C THR A 366 22.76 3.97 -6.88
N ALA A 367 22.86 3.45 -8.11
CA ALA A 367 23.33 2.10 -8.40
C ALA A 367 24.83 1.86 -8.07
N SER A 368 25.57 2.89 -7.67
CA SER A 368 26.99 2.79 -7.31
C SER A 368 27.27 3.31 -5.89
N SER A 369 26.21 3.47 -5.09
CA SER A 369 26.33 3.99 -3.73
C SER A 369 26.87 2.92 -2.79
N ASN A 370 27.82 3.31 -1.93
CA ASN A 370 28.30 2.47 -0.83
C ASN A 370 27.51 2.69 0.46
N LEU A 371 26.68 3.74 0.52
CA LEU A 371 25.88 4.09 1.70
C LEU A 371 24.44 3.56 1.60
N TRP A 372 24.01 3.18 0.38
CA TRP A 372 22.65 2.79 0.06
C TRP A 372 22.67 1.56 -0.83
N LEU A 373 21.87 0.55 -0.50
CA LEU A 373 21.57 -0.58 -1.38
C LEU A 373 20.17 -0.41 -1.92
N LYS A 374 19.98 -0.73 -3.21
CA LYS A 374 18.65 -0.80 -3.80
C LYS A 374 17.88 -1.94 -3.15
N SER A 375 16.70 -1.60 -2.66
CA SER A 375 15.77 -2.49 -1.97
C SER A 375 14.35 -2.33 -2.53
N THR A 376 14.22 -1.93 -3.80
CA THR A 376 12.96 -2.08 -4.54
C THR A 376 12.71 -3.57 -4.76
N PRO A 377 11.52 -4.10 -4.43
CA PRO A 377 11.20 -5.49 -4.68
C PRO A 377 11.10 -5.75 -6.18
N SER A 378 11.82 -6.76 -6.66
CA SER A 378 11.74 -7.27 -8.02
C SER A 378 12.46 -8.62 -8.08
N SER A 379 11.98 -9.50 -8.96
CA SER A 379 12.70 -10.71 -9.36
C SER A 379 13.76 -10.42 -10.42
N VAL A 380 13.70 -9.29 -11.13
CA VAL A 380 14.67 -8.93 -12.17
C VAL A 380 16.00 -8.55 -11.53
N TRP A 381 17.08 -9.17 -12.01
CA TRP A 381 18.44 -8.86 -11.56
C TRP A 381 18.73 -7.37 -11.76
N THR A 382 19.16 -6.71 -10.69
CA THR A 382 19.50 -5.29 -10.70
C THR A 382 20.80 -5.08 -9.94
N GLU A 383 21.58 -4.09 -10.37
CA GLU A 383 22.78 -3.63 -9.67
C GLU A 383 22.48 -3.04 -8.29
N ASN A 384 23.45 -3.16 -7.38
CA ASN A 384 23.42 -2.62 -6.02
C ASN A 384 22.31 -3.20 -5.12
N VAL A 385 21.95 -4.46 -5.34
CA VAL A 385 20.99 -5.22 -4.53
C VAL A 385 21.76 -6.24 -3.69
N SER A 386 21.37 -6.40 -2.42
CA SER A 386 21.91 -7.45 -1.54
C SER A 386 21.15 -8.75 -1.75
N TYR A 387 21.67 -9.64 -2.60
CA TYR A 387 21.09 -10.97 -2.83
C TYR A 387 21.52 -11.97 -1.77
N GLN A 388 20.59 -12.84 -1.37
CA GLN A 388 20.85 -13.96 -0.46
C GLN A 388 20.92 -15.30 -1.22
N ALA A 389 21.74 -16.22 -0.74
CA ALA A 389 21.84 -17.56 -1.31
C ALA A 389 20.48 -18.28 -1.33
N GLY A 390 20.17 -18.90 -2.47
CA GLY A 390 18.89 -19.58 -2.72
C GLY A 390 17.80 -18.69 -3.30
N GLU A 391 17.97 -17.35 -3.33
CA GLU A 391 17.04 -16.48 -4.04
C GLU A 391 17.06 -16.75 -5.55
N SER A 392 15.91 -16.53 -6.20
CA SER A 392 15.80 -16.63 -7.64
C SER A 392 15.70 -15.25 -8.29
N VAL A 393 16.41 -15.06 -9.40
CA VAL A 393 16.39 -13.82 -10.17
C VAL A 393 16.24 -14.09 -11.66
N THR A 394 15.63 -13.16 -12.38
CA THR A 394 15.54 -13.20 -13.85
C THR A 394 16.51 -12.20 -14.47
N TYR A 395 17.27 -12.65 -15.47
CA TYR A 395 18.17 -11.82 -16.24
C TYR A 395 18.17 -12.25 -17.70
N MET A 396 17.93 -11.30 -18.61
CA MET A 396 17.82 -11.54 -20.06
C MET A 396 16.83 -12.67 -20.42
N GLY A 397 15.72 -12.75 -19.70
CA GLY A 397 14.66 -13.76 -19.91
C GLY A 397 14.97 -15.15 -19.36
N GLN A 398 16.13 -15.34 -18.71
CA GLN A 398 16.51 -16.60 -18.07
C GLN A 398 16.46 -16.45 -16.56
N THR A 399 16.07 -17.53 -15.87
CA THR A 399 16.04 -17.58 -14.42
C THR A 399 17.33 -18.17 -13.87
N TYR A 400 17.84 -17.58 -12.80
CA TYR A 400 19.03 -18.01 -12.09
C TYR A 400 18.71 -18.19 -10.61
N THR A 401 19.43 -19.09 -9.95
CA THR A 401 19.48 -19.24 -8.50
C THR A 401 20.77 -18.63 -7.97
N VAL A 402 20.68 -17.79 -6.94
CA VAL A 402 21.83 -17.18 -6.26
C VAL A 402 22.56 -18.26 -5.46
N ILE A 403 23.88 -18.38 -5.65
CA ILE A 403 24.71 -19.41 -5.01
C ILE A 403 25.23 -18.93 -3.64
N ALA A 404 25.57 -17.65 -3.52
CA ALA A 404 26.17 -17.07 -2.31
C ALA A 404 25.68 -15.64 -2.09
N ASP A 405 25.59 -15.24 -0.82
CA ASP A 405 25.22 -13.87 -0.44
C ASP A 405 26.21 -12.86 -1.04
N HIS A 406 25.70 -11.84 -1.71
CA HIS A 406 26.53 -10.79 -2.30
C HIS A 406 25.73 -9.53 -2.61
N VAL A 407 26.44 -8.41 -2.75
CA VAL A 407 25.88 -7.20 -3.36
C VAL A 407 26.18 -7.22 -4.85
N SER A 408 25.15 -7.12 -5.68
CA SER A 408 25.29 -7.13 -7.14
C SER A 408 26.02 -5.88 -7.64
N GLN A 409 26.82 -6.07 -8.69
CA GLN A 409 27.53 -5.00 -9.40
C GLN A 409 27.57 -5.33 -10.89
N THR A 410 27.80 -4.34 -11.75
CA THR A 410 27.76 -4.49 -13.22
C THR A 410 28.57 -5.67 -13.75
N LEU A 411 29.78 -5.90 -13.21
CA LEU A 411 30.67 -6.97 -13.65
C LEU A 411 30.30 -8.36 -13.10
N TRP A 412 29.31 -8.43 -12.22
CA TRP A 412 28.82 -9.65 -11.59
C TRP A 412 27.41 -10.02 -12.10
N ALA A 413 27.12 -9.71 -13.37
CA ALA A 413 25.85 -10.09 -13.98
C ALA A 413 25.70 -11.63 -14.04
N PRO A 414 24.47 -12.17 -14.02
CA PRO A 414 24.24 -13.62 -13.92
C PRO A 414 24.83 -14.45 -15.06
N ASP A 415 24.88 -13.92 -16.28
CA ASP A 415 25.39 -14.61 -17.47
C ASP A 415 26.91 -14.77 -17.51
N VAL A 416 27.63 -14.01 -16.68
CA VAL A 416 29.11 -14.00 -16.64
C VAL A 416 29.69 -14.46 -15.30
N SER A 417 28.86 -14.80 -14.32
CA SER A 417 29.28 -15.08 -12.93
C SER A 417 28.77 -16.43 -12.43
N ASP A 418 29.33 -17.51 -12.97
CA ASP A 418 29.01 -18.91 -12.64
C ASP A 418 29.27 -19.31 -11.17
N THR A 419 30.05 -18.51 -10.44
CA THR A 419 30.30 -18.68 -8.99
C THR A 419 29.25 -18.01 -8.10
N LEU A 420 28.47 -17.08 -8.65
CA LEU A 420 27.42 -16.35 -7.93
C LEU A 420 26.02 -16.78 -8.34
N PHE A 421 25.86 -17.31 -9.57
CA PHE A 421 24.57 -17.68 -10.13
C PHE A 421 24.61 -19.05 -10.80
N LEU A 422 23.54 -19.82 -10.60
CA LEU A 422 23.27 -21.08 -11.28
C LEU A 422 22.06 -20.89 -12.21
N ALA A 423 22.25 -21.08 -13.52
CA ALA A 423 21.13 -21.03 -14.47
C ALA A 423 20.16 -22.21 -14.23
N ASN A 424 18.86 -21.92 -14.21
CA ASN A 424 17.79 -22.89 -13.99
C ASN A 424 17.23 -23.48 -15.28
#